data_AF-A0A955DD85-F1
#
_entry.id   AF-A0A955DD85-F1
#
_cell.length_a   1.000
_cell.length_b   1.000
_cell.length_c   1.000
_cell.angle_alpha   90.00
_cell.angle_beta   90.00
_cell.angle_gamma   90.00
#
_symmetry.space_group_name_H-M   'P 1'
#
loop_
_entity.id
_entity.type
_entity.pdbx_description
1 polymer ?
#
loop_
_entity_poly.entity_id
_entity_poly.type
_entity_poly.pdbx_seq_one_letter_code
_entity_poly.pdbx_strand_id
1 'polypeptide(L)'
;MMRRVVMTGLAMFLGAVGMMTMPGCYTPDGGFWPRTGAAQTYYSTERQAKVVTIVDTRTNEAVFTAEIPIGHQLTLDFVSNRGDDPVMSPDLMRYAIWPKGKTTGTLRNSQSVPSADSRMIVVDLVDGPGYSTAPPTARYRVDSPQSRPAWWSEEGGRMPDTINADPYDD
;
A
#
# COMPACT_ATOMS: atom_id res chain seq x y z
N MET A 1 13.91 -77.82 -29.51
CA MET A 1 13.91 -77.94 -28.04
C MET A 1 13.23 -76.73 -27.44
N MET A 2 12.32 -76.97 -26.50
CA MET A 2 11.30 -76.06 -26.00
C MET A 2 11.54 -75.79 -24.50
N ARG A 3 11.38 -74.53 -24.06
CA ARG A 3 10.81 -74.04 -22.76
C ARG A 3 11.43 -72.69 -22.37
N ARG A 4 10.65 -71.59 -22.46
CA ARG A 4 9.90 -70.90 -21.37
C ARG A 4 10.85 -70.28 -20.34
N VAL A 5 10.83 -68.95 -20.15
CA VAL A 5 10.11 -68.30 -19.03
C VAL A 5 9.52 -66.94 -19.44
N VAL A 6 8.31 -66.71 -18.94
CA VAL A 6 7.45 -65.51 -19.04
C VAL A 6 7.90 -64.47 -18.01
N MET A 7 7.90 -63.18 -18.36
CA MET A 7 7.58 -62.13 -17.37
C MET A 7 6.93 -60.92 -18.04
N THR A 8 5.64 -60.78 -17.78
CA THR A 8 4.75 -59.66 -18.09
C THR A 8 5.19 -58.43 -17.29
N GLY A 9 5.31 -57.27 -17.92
CA GLY A 9 5.74 -56.01 -17.27
C GLY A 9 5.09 -54.78 -17.91
N LEU A 10 4.00 -54.36 -17.28
CA LEU A 10 3.03 -53.30 -17.55
C LEU A 10 3.61 -51.85 -17.61
N ALA A 11 2.98 -51.04 -18.46
CA ALA A 11 2.74 -49.58 -18.39
C ALA A 11 3.88 -48.53 -18.45
N MET A 12 3.90 -47.83 -19.60
CA MET A 12 3.55 -46.40 -19.75
C MET A 12 3.88 -45.44 -18.58
N PHE A 13 4.93 -44.61 -18.76
CA PHE A 13 5.07 -43.34 -18.05
C PHE A 13 5.32 -42.21 -19.07
N LEU A 14 4.21 -41.63 -19.54
CA LEU A 14 4.18 -40.31 -20.15
C LEU A 14 4.03 -39.31 -18.98
N GLY A 15 5.09 -38.56 -18.67
CA GLY A 15 5.12 -37.65 -17.51
C GLY A 15 5.72 -36.29 -17.86
N ALA A 16 5.00 -35.52 -18.68
CA ALA A 16 5.32 -34.11 -18.91
C ALA A 16 4.97 -33.30 -17.64
N VAL A 17 5.97 -32.91 -16.86
CA VAL A 17 5.82 -31.94 -15.78
C VAL A 17 6.41 -30.62 -16.25
N GLY A 18 5.62 -29.88 -17.03
CA GLY A 18 5.86 -28.46 -17.28
C GLY A 18 5.43 -27.67 -16.05
N MET A 19 6.35 -27.40 -15.13
CA MET A 19 6.13 -26.46 -14.02
C MET A 19 5.97 -25.05 -14.60
N MET A 20 4.72 -24.63 -14.79
CA MET A 20 4.37 -23.23 -15.02
C MET A 20 4.82 -22.40 -13.82
N THR A 21 5.87 -21.60 -13.98
CA THR A 21 6.25 -20.55 -13.06
C THR A 21 5.27 -19.38 -13.24
N MET A 22 4.08 -19.46 -12.66
CA MET A 22 3.17 -18.31 -12.63
C MET A 22 3.79 -17.21 -11.76
N PRO A 23 3.91 -15.96 -12.25
CA PRO A 23 4.28 -14.84 -11.40
C PRO A 23 3.21 -14.68 -10.31
N GLY A 24 3.63 -14.55 -9.06
CA GLY A 24 2.72 -14.38 -7.92
C GLY A 24 1.77 -13.20 -8.16
N CYS A 25 0.48 -13.44 -7.98
CA CYS A 25 -0.53 -12.38 -7.93
C CYS A 25 -0.48 -11.73 -6.55
N TYR A 26 -0.27 -10.42 -6.50
CA TYR A 26 -0.28 -9.66 -5.27
C TYR A 26 -1.57 -8.85 -5.18
N THR A 27 -2.38 -9.16 -4.18
CA THR A 27 -3.59 -8.38 -3.88
C THR A 27 -3.20 -7.15 -3.06
N PRO A 28 -3.78 -5.96 -3.31
CA PRO A 28 -3.59 -4.79 -2.46
C PRO A 28 -4.18 -4.95 -1.06
N ASP A 29 -3.57 -5.78 -0.21
CA ASP A 29 -3.98 -5.96 1.19
C ASP A 29 -3.16 -5.03 2.10
N GLY A 30 -3.19 -3.72 1.85
CA GLY A 30 -2.54 -2.71 2.70
C GLY A 30 -3.52 -2.07 3.69
N GLY A 31 -4.57 -2.82 4.11
CA GLY A 31 -5.73 -2.31 4.83
C GLY A 31 -5.43 -1.65 6.18
N PHE A 32 -6.48 -1.25 6.89
CA PHE A 32 -6.38 -0.59 8.20
C PHE A 32 -5.60 -1.40 9.26
N TRP A 33 -5.52 -2.72 9.08
CA TRP A 33 -4.75 -3.63 9.91
C TRP A 33 -3.64 -4.30 9.08
N PRO A 34 -2.44 -3.70 8.99
CA PRO A 34 -1.34 -4.30 8.24
C PRO A 34 -0.97 -5.64 8.88
N ARG A 35 -1.05 -6.72 8.10
CA ARG A 35 -0.67 -8.07 8.56
C ARG A 35 0.76 -8.35 8.17
N THR A 36 1.58 -8.72 9.16
CA THR A 36 3.00 -8.99 8.96
C THR A 36 3.25 -10.38 8.36
N GLY A 37 2.28 -11.30 8.35
CA GLY A 37 2.42 -12.66 7.83
C GLY A 37 1.98 -12.90 6.38
N ALA A 38 1.63 -11.86 5.63
CA ALA A 38 1.13 -11.96 4.25
C ALA A 38 1.81 -10.95 3.33
N ALA A 39 1.66 -11.12 2.02
CA ALA A 39 2.05 -10.08 1.07
C ALA A 39 1.16 -8.84 1.26
N GLN A 40 1.78 -7.66 1.33
CA GLN A 40 1.09 -6.39 1.54
C GLN A 40 1.45 -5.44 0.40
N THR A 41 0.51 -4.60 -0.03
CA THR A 41 0.82 -3.55 -1.03
C THR A 41 0.25 -2.22 -0.59
N TYR A 42 1.10 -1.21 -0.58
CA TYR A 42 0.76 0.17 -0.28
C TYR A 42 0.95 1.01 -1.54
N TYR A 43 0.02 1.92 -1.82
CA TYR A 43 0.14 2.85 -2.94
C TYR A 43 0.12 4.30 -2.46
N SER A 44 0.84 5.14 -3.19
CA SER A 44 0.86 6.57 -2.96
C SER A 44 0.07 7.30 -4.05
N THR A 45 -0.68 8.33 -3.65
CA THR A 45 -1.39 9.25 -4.55
C THR A 45 -0.99 10.67 -4.23
N GLU A 46 -1.24 11.62 -5.13
CA GLU A 46 -0.93 13.05 -4.91
C GLU A 46 -1.51 13.60 -3.60
N ARG A 47 -2.68 13.10 -3.19
CA ARG A 47 -3.36 13.50 -1.96
C ARG A 47 -2.84 12.78 -0.70
N GLN A 48 -2.13 11.66 -0.89
CA GLN A 48 -1.69 10.75 0.17
C GLN A 48 -0.32 10.18 -0.20
N ALA A 49 0.71 11.00 0.01
CA ALA A 49 2.10 10.56 -0.01
C ALA A 49 2.32 9.62 1.19
N LYS A 50 2.98 8.48 0.98
CA LYS A 50 3.15 7.46 2.03
C LYS A 50 4.60 7.04 2.17
N VAL A 51 5.05 6.94 3.42
CA VAL A 51 6.32 6.32 3.80
C VAL A 51 5.99 5.08 4.60
N VAL A 52 6.61 3.96 4.22
CA VAL A 52 6.43 2.67 4.92
C VAL A 52 7.71 2.33 5.64
N THR A 53 7.60 2.11 6.95
CA THR A 53 8.70 1.74 7.82
C THR A 53 8.40 0.41 8.50
N ILE A 54 9.38 -0.48 8.54
CA ILE A 54 9.33 -1.72 9.33
C ILE A 54 10.18 -1.52 10.56
N VAL A 55 9.54 -1.65 11.72
CA VAL A 55 10.16 -1.48 13.04
C VAL A 55 10.27 -2.84 13.72
N ASP A 56 11.44 -3.13 14.29
CA ASP A 56 11.60 -4.27 15.22
C ASP A 56 10.97 -3.89 16.56
N THR A 57 9.97 -4.64 17.02
CA THR A 57 9.26 -4.31 18.26
C THR A 57 10.07 -4.63 19.52
N ARG A 58 11.15 -5.41 19.40
CA ARG A 58 12.03 -5.77 20.51
C ARG A 58 13.00 -4.62 20.84
N THR A 59 13.54 -3.97 19.82
CA THR A 59 14.52 -2.88 19.96
C THR A 59 13.93 -1.50 19.68
N ASN A 60 12.75 -1.42 19.06
CA ASN A 60 12.12 -0.21 18.52
C ASN A 60 12.96 0.48 17.43
N GLU A 61 13.84 -0.26 16.77
CA GLU A 61 14.66 0.26 15.68
C GLU A 61 14.01 0.04 14.32
N ALA A 62 14.17 1.00 13.41
CA ALA A 62 13.73 0.89 12.03
C ALA A 62 14.69 -0.02 11.25
N VAL A 63 14.18 -1.14 10.74
CA VAL A 63 14.96 -2.12 9.96
C VAL A 63 14.91 -1.81 8.47
N PHE A 64 13.81 -1.21 8.03
CA PHE A 64 13.56 -0.84 6.64
C PHE A 64 12.67 0.40 6.56
N THR A 65 13.00 1.32 5.67
CA THR A 65 12.18 2.48 5.36
C THR A 65 12.15 2.68 3.85
N ALA A 66 10.96 2.85 3.29
CA ALA A 66 10.77 3.17 1.88
C ALA A 66 9.73 4.27 1.71
N GLU A 67 10.16 5.35 1.07
CA GLU A 67 9.26 6.35 0.51
C GLU A 67 8.66 5.82 -0.80
N ILE A 68 7.33 5.86 -0.90
CA ILE A 68 6.63 5.41 -2.11
C ILE A 68 6.45 6.64 -3.03
N PRO A 69 7.04 6.64 -4.23
CA PRO A 69 6.83 7.75 -5.16
C PRO A 69 5.35 7.93 -5.51
N ILE A 70 4.96 9.17 -5.81
CA ILE A 70 3.59 9.46 -6.24
C ILE A 70 3.24 8.65 -7.49
N GLY A 71 2.03 8.08 -7.53
CA GLY A 71 1.58 7.23 -8.64
C GLY A 71 2.19 5.83 -8.66
N HIS A 72 2.98 5.48 -7.64
CA HIS A 72 3.58 4.15 -7.49
C HIS A 72 2.99 3.40 -6.29
N GLN A 73 3.32 2.12 -6.24
CA GLN A 73 2.99 1.21 -5.15
C GLN A 73 4.24 0.44 -4.71
N LEU A 74 4.36 0.20 -3.41
CA LEU A 74 5.32 -0.69 -2.79
C LEU A 74 4.60 -2.01 -2.48
N THR A 75 5.11 -3.11 -3.00
CA THR A 75 4.67 -4.46 -2.64
C THR A 75 5.74 -5.12 -1.79
N LEU A 76 5.31 -5.68 -0.66
CA LEU A 76 6.11 -6.41 0.31
C LEU A 76 5.61 -7.86 0.37
N ASP A 77 6.53 -8.79 0.52
CA ASP A 77 6.26 -10.21 0.76
C ASP A 77 7.23 -10.73 1.81
N PHE A 78 6.75 -11.53 2.75
CA PHE A 78 7.55 -12.04 3.86
C PHE A 78 7.64 -13.55 3.77
N VAL A 79 8.86 -14.07 3.69
CA VAL A 79 9.13 -15.51 3.62
C VAL A 79 9.75 -15.94 4.93
N SER A 80 9.02 -16.75 5.71
CA SER A 80 9.47 -17.18 7.03
C SER A 80 10.71 -18.08 6.97
N ASN A 81 11.60 -17.95 7.96
CA ASN A 81 12.80 -18.80 8.12
C ASN A 81 13.74 -18.80 6.89
N ARG A 82 13.84 -17.66 6.21
CA ARG A 82 14.70 -17.47 5.02
C ARG A 82 15.67 -16.31 5.15
N GLY A 83 15.71 -15.65 6.30
CA GLY A 83 16.68 -14.63 6.62
C GLY A 83 18.03 -15.21 7.05
N ASP A 84 18.97 -14.33 7.36
CA ASP A 84 20.37 -14.69 7.59
C ASP A 84 20.68 -15.06 9.05
N ASP A 85 19.87 -14.58 10.01
CA ASP A 85 20.08 -14.84 11.46
C ASP A 85 18.83 -15.50 12.07
N PRO A 86 18.92 -16.72 12.60
CA PRO A 86 17.77 -17.46 13.12
C PRO A 86 17.12 -16.84 14.37
N VAL A 87 17.80 -15.91 15.06
CA VAL A 87 17.34 -15.29 16.30
C VAL A 87 16.95 -13.83 16.07
N MET A 88 17.81 -13.06 15.40
CA MET A 88 17.59 -11.63 15.23
C MET A 88 16.79 -11.31 13.96
N SER A 89 17.02 -12.02 12.85
CA SER A 89 16.36 -11.72 11.57
C SER A 89 16.00 -13.00 10.80
N PRO A 90 15.10 -13.83 11.35
CA PRO A 90 14.83 -15.16 10.79
C PRO A 90 14.03 -15.11 9.48
N ASP A 91 13.31 -14.03 9.19
CA ASP A 91 12.44 -13.93 8.03
C ASP A 91 13.12 -13.13 6.91
N LEU A 92 12.77 -13.43 5.66
CA LEU A 92 13.22 -12.68 4.49
C LEU A 92 12.08 -11.81 3.97
N MET A 93 12.26 -10.48 4.01
CA MET A 93 11.37 -9.58 3.29
C MET A 93 11.84 -9.47 1.84
N ARG A 94 10.91 -9.59 0.90
CA ARG A 94 11.09 -9.27 -0.52
C ARG A 94 10.23 -8.07 -0.86
N TYR A 95 10.75 -7.16 -1.68
CA TYR A 95 10.00 -5.97 -2.04
C TYR A 95 10.33 -5.46 -3.45
N ALA A 96 9.41 -4.65 -3.97
CA ALA A 96 9.64 -3.85 -5.16
C ALA A 96 8.63 -2.70 -5.24
N ILE A 97 9.07 -1.62 -5.89
CA ILE A 97 8.24 -0.46 -6.21
C ILE A 97 7.81 -0.58 -7.68
N TRP A 98 6.52 -0.32 -7.93
CA TRP A 98 5.90 -0.47 -9.24
C TRP A 98 5.00 0.72 -9.55
N PRO A 99 4.69 0.98 -10.82
CA PRO A 99 3.54 1.82 -11.16
C PRO A 99 2.27 1.28 -10.50
N LYS A 100 1.40 2.19 -10.02
CA LYS A 100 0.13 1.84 -9.40
C LYS A 100 -0.73 1.00 -10.35
N GLY A 101 -1.33 -0.07 -9.83
CA GLY A 101 -2.20 -0.99 -10.58
C GLY A 101 -1.49 -2.24 -11.10
N LYS A 102 -0.17 -2.37 -10.90
CA LYS A 102 0.55 -3.59 -11.24
C LYS A 102 0.21 -4.71 -10.25
N THR A 103 -0.30 -5.84 -10.76
CA THR A 103 -0.76 -6.97 -9.93
C THR A 103 0.18 -8.18 -9.96
N THR A 104 1.07 -8.27 -10.95
CA THR A 104 2.01 -9.37 -11.14
C THR A 104 3.42 -8.85 -11.35
N GLY A 105 4.41 -9.61 -10.89
CA GLY A 105 5.82 -9.27 -11.07
C GLY A 105 6.73 -10.04 -10.13
N THR A 106 8.03 -9.90 -10.31
CA THR A 106 9.03 -10.49 -9.41
C THR A 106 9.56 -9.42 -8.48
N LEU A 107 9.45 -9.63 -7.16
CA LEU A 107 10.08 -8.78 -6.15
C LEU A 107 11.60 -8.96 -6.23
N ARG A 108 12.31 -7.91 -6.68
CA ARG A 108 13.73 -7.97 -7.04
C ARG A 108 14.67 -7.62 -5.89
N ASN A 109 14.16 -6.96 -4.86
CA ASN A 109 14.95 -6.62 -3.69
C ASN A 109 14.55 -7.54 -2.54
N SER A 110 15.52 -7.84 -1.66
CA SER A 110 15.28 -8.62 -0.46
C SER A 110 16.19 -8.21 0.68
N GLN A 111 15.72 -8.35 1.91
CA GLN A 111 16.46 -8.05 3.13
C GLN A 111 15.96 -8.94 4.26
N SER A 112 16.86 -9.38 5.14
CA SER A 112 16.52 -10.11 6.36
C SER A 112 15.83 -9.18 7.37
N VAL A 113 14.75 -9.66 7.97
CA VAL A 113 13.91 -8.90 8.91
C VAL A 113 13.54 -9.78 10.13
N PRO A 114 13.14 -9.16 11.27
CA PRO A 114 12.63 -9.90 12.42
C PRO A 114 11.41 -10.75 12.05
N SER A 115 11.08 -11.73 12.89
CA SER A 115 9.90 -12.59 12.71
C SER A 115 8.58 -11.80 12.69
N ALA A 116 7.49 -12.42 12.19
CA ALA A 116 6.19 -11.77 12.04
C ALA A 116 5.65 -11.16 13.35
N ASP A 117 5.94 -11.81 14.47
CA ASP A 117 5.51 -11.39 15.81
C ASP A 117 6.41 -10.31 16.43
N SER A 118 7.62 -10.12 15.88
CA SER A 118 8.63 -9.16 16.36
C SER A 118 8.82 -7.97 15.41
N ARG A 119 7.90 -7.77 14.45
CA ARG A 119 7.93 -6.64 13.52
C ARG A 119 6.60 -5.91 13.48
N MET A 120 6.66 -4.60 13.23
CA MET A 120 5.50 -3.75 13.02
C MET A 120 5.68 -2.96 11.73
N ILE A 121 4.62 -2.87 10.93
CA ILE A 121 4.59 -2.03 9.73
C ILE A 121 3.94 -0.70 10.11
N VAL A 122 4.71 0.37 10.07
CA VAL A 122 4.27 1.74 10.28
C VAL A 122 4.10 2.40 8.91
N VAL A 123 2.93 2.99 8.69
CA VAL A 123 2.61 3.69 7.44
C VAL A 123 2.30 5.13 7.77
N ASP A 124 3.24 6.01 7.47
CA ASP A 124 3.10 7.44 7.70
C ASP A 124 2.56 8.11 6.44
N LEU A 125 1.59 9.01 6.64
CA LEU A 125 1.19 9.93 5.59
C LEU A 125 2.13 11.13 5.64
N VAL A 126 2.85 11.35 4.56
CA VAL A 126 3.56 12.62 4.36
C VAL A 126 2.52 13.64 3.94
N ASP A 127 2.46 14.76 4.65
CA ASP A 127 1.60 15.88 4.28
C ASP A 127 1.85 16.23 2.82
N GLY A 128 0.83 16.00 1.98
CA GLY A 128 0.84 16.40 0.58
C GLY A 128 0.91 17.93 0.45
N PRO A 129 0.90 18.49 -0.77
CA PRO A 129 0.90 19.94 -0.94
C PRO A 129 -0.25 20.54 -0.13
N GLY A 130 0.10 21.23 0.96
CA GLY A 130 -0.86 21.90 1.81
C GLY A 130 -1.66 22.90 0.99
N TYR A 131 -2.80 23.35 1.52
CA TYR A 131 -3.50 24.49 0.93
C TYR A 131 -2.49 25.62 0.72
N SER A 132 -2.36 26.11 -0.51
CA SER A 132 -1.55 27.30 -0.75
C SER A 132 -2.11 28.41 0.13
N THR A 133 -1.28 29.05 0.95
CA THR A 133 -1.61 30.37 1.50
C THR A 133 -2.05 31.22 0.32
N ALA A 134 -3.27 31.78 0.35
CA ALA A 134 -3.69 32.60 -0.79
C ALA A 134 -2.68 33.73 -0.96
N PRO A 135 -2.41 34.12 -2.21
CA PRO A 135 -1.65 35.33 -2.45
C PRO A 135 -2.34 36.49 -1.71
N PRO A 136 -1.59 37.40 -1.07
CA PRO A 136 -2.15 38.58 -0.39
C PRO A 136 -3.02 39.44 -1.31
N THR A 137 -2.85 39.28 -2.62
CA THR A 137 -3.57 39.96 -3.70
C THR A 137 -4.86 39.25 -4.14
N ALA A 138 -5.28 38.17 -3.48
CA ALA A 138 -6.58 37.57 -3.71
C ALA A 138 -7.67 38.53 -3.19
N ARG A 139 -8.08 39.48 -4.05
CA ARG A 139 -8.94 40.61 -3.67
C ARG A 139 -10.37 40.22 -3.26
N TYR A 140 -10.80 39.00 -3.59
CA TYR A 140 -12.17 38.55 -3.34
C TYR A 140 -12.17 37.06 -2.96
N ARG A 141 -12.07 36.79 -1.66
CA ARG A 141 -12.27 35.46 -1.10
C ARG A 141 -13.70 35.37 -0.56
N VAL A 142 -14.58 34.58 -1.18
CA VAL A 142 -15.95 34.34 -0.67
C VAL A 142 -15.96 33.68 0.71
N ASP A 143 -14.85 33.07 1.11
CA ASP A 143 -14.60 32.44 2.39
C ASP A 143 -14.06 33.38 3.48
N SER A 144 -13.60 34.59 3.11
CA SER A 144 -13.08 35.54 4.11
C SER A 144 -14.21 36.12 4.96
N PRO A 145 -13.98 36.35 6.27
CA PRO A 145 -14.99 36.94 7.16
C PRO A 145 -15.57 38.25 6.63
N GLN A 146 -14.77 39.03 5.89
CA GLN A 146 -15.16 40.31 5.30
C GLN A 146 -16.11 40.18 4.09
N SER A 147 -16.14 39.01 3.44
CA SER A 147 -17.04 38.73 2.30
C SER A 147 -18.33 38.03 2.73
N ARG A 148 -18.47 37.73 4.03
CA ARG A 148 -19.66 37.07 4.56
C ARG A 148 -20.79 38.11 4.64
N PRO A 149 -22.00 37.78 4.17
CA PRO A 149 -23.14 38.69 4.30
C PRO A 149 -23.40 39.04 5.77
N ALA A 150 -23.97 40.23 6.03
CA ALA A 150 -24.23 40.69 7.41
C ALA A 150 -25.13 39.76 8.24
N TRP A 151 -25.87 38.86 7.58
CA TRP A 151 -26.77 37.89 8.20
C TRP A 151 -26.12 36.51 8.44
N TRP A 152 -24.86 36.31 8.06
CA TRP A 152 -24.13 35.06 8.27
C TRP A 152 -23.53 35.01 9.68
N SER A 153 -23.69 33.90 10.40
CA SER A 153 -23.08 33.65 11.72
C SER A 153 -22.32 32.30 11.73
N GLU A 154 -21.30 32.18 12.57
CA GLU A 154 -20.48 30.94 12.66
C GLU A 154 -21.30 29.75 13.19
N GLU A 155 -22.30 30.03 14.00
CA GLU A 155 -23.21 29.06 14.61
C GLU A 155 -24.34 28.61 13.68
N GLY A 156 -24.42 29.16 12.45
CA GLY A 156 -25.46 28.80 11.48
C GLY A 156 -26.87 29.27 11.89
N GLY A 157 -27.05 30.57 12.10
CA GLY A 157 -28.32 31.18 12.48
C GLY A 157 -29.42 31.14 11.41
N ARG A 158 -30.63 31.57 11.79
CA ARG A 158 -31.80 31.65 10.89
C ARG A 158 -31.53 32.63 9.74
N MET A 159 -31.67 32.16 8.50
CA MET A 159 -31.59 33.02 7.32
C MET A 159 -32.69 34.10 7.34
N PRO A 160 -32.44 35.33 6.87
CA PRO A 160 -33.48 36.35 6.71
C PRO A 160 -34.57 35.89 5.73
N ASP A 161 -35.83 36.18 6.02
CA ASP A 161 -36.97 35.81 5.17
C ASP A 161 -36.95 36.53 3.78
N THR A 162 -36.03 37.48 3.56
CA THR A 162 -35.93 38.33 2.37
C THR A 162 -34.94 37.86 1.29
N ILE A 163 -34.28 36.71 1.45
CA ILE A 163 -33.26 36.20 0.49
C ILE A 163 -33.86 35.74 -0.85
N ASN A 164 -35.17 35.51 -0.94
CA ASN A 164 -35.83 35.04 -2.17
C ASN A 164 -36.21 36.15 -3.16
N ALA A 165 -35.77 37.40 -2.96
CA ALA A 165 -35.89 38.40 -4.01
C ALA A 165 -34.82 38.08 -5.07
N ASP A 166 -35.23 37.42 -6.15
CA ASP A 166 -34.40 37.25 -7.34
C ASP A 166 -33.96 38.64 -7.80
N PRO A 167 -32.64 38.93 -7.86
CA PRO A 167 -32.16 40.25 -8.26
C PRO A 167 -32.43 40.59 -9.74
N TYR A 168 -33.08 39.70 -10.50
CA TYR A 168 -33.49 39.89 -11.90
C TYR A 168 -35.02 39.94 -12.12
N ASP A 169 -35.80 40.13 -11.05
CA ASP A 169 -37.27 40.29 -11.14
C ASP A 169 -37.64 41.78 -11.29
N ASP A 170 -37.26 42.36 -12.43
CA ASP A 170 -37.71 43.68 -12.94
C ASP A 170 -38.46 43.56 -14.28
#